data_AF-A0A0J1HAW2-F1
#
_entry.id   AF-A0A0J1HAW2-F1
#
_cell.length_a   1.000
_cell.length_b   1.000
_cell.length_c   1.000
_cell.angle_alpha   90.00
_cell.angle_beta   90.00
_cell.angle_gamma   90.00
#
_symmetry.space_group_name_H-M   'P 1'
#
loop_
_entity.id
_entity.type
_entity.pdbx_description
1 polymer ?
#
loop_
_entity_poly.entity_id
_entity_poly.type
_entity_poly.pdbx_seq_one_letter_code
_entity_poly.pdbx_strand_id
1 'polypeptide(L)'
;MIGHPVTTRATIKAGETFPSRTPLMFDATDTAALVKWDGTPGKAIAVSARNVTDSGSEQVSTVYPQGGFRIGFVNWPDTVTTDKAKRAAFLGSAVYVDDEY
;
A
#
# COMPACT_ATOMS: atom_id res chain seq x y z
N MET A 1 -18.78 -3.32 -7.05
CA MET A 1 -17.97 -3.98 -8.10
C MET A 1 -16.50 -3.66 -7.86
N ILE A 2 -15.69 -4.65 -7.47
CA ILE A 2 -14.26 -4.53 -7.19
C ILE A 2 -13.51 -4.58 -8.53
N GLY A 3 -12.88 -3.46 -8.91
CA GLY A 3 -12.15 -3.31 -10.17
C GLY A 3 -10.87 -4.13 -10.18
N HIS A 4 -10.50 -4.65 -11.36
CA HIS A 4 -9.35 -5.53 -11.50
C HIS A 4 -8.04 -4.83 -11.10
N PRO A 5 -7.23 -5.47 -10.24
CA PRO A 5 -5.93 -4.94 -9.90
C PRO A 5 -4.98 -5.08 -11.08
N VAL A 6 -4.15 -4.06 -11.29
CA VAL A 6 -3.01 -4.10 -12.22
C VAL A 6 -1.73 -4.10 -11.40
N THR A 7 -0.63 -4.57 -11.97
CA THR A 7 0.67 -4.54 -11.31
C THR A 7 1.66 -3.65 -12.05
N THR A 8 2.58 -3.07 -11.28
CA THR A 8 3.76 -2.39 -11.81
C THR A 8 4.98 -2.67 -10.91
N ARG A 9 6.13 -2.13 -11.28
CA ARG A 9 7.37 -2.17 -10.52
C ARG A 9 7.57 -0.81 -9.85
N ALA A 10 7.90 -0.80 -8.56
CA ALA A 10 8.22 0.40 -7.81
C ALA A 10 9.46 0.17 -6.93
N THR A 11 10.21 1.24 -6.69
CA THR A 11 11.35 1.23 -5.76
C THR A 11 10.83 1.26 -4.33
N ILE A 12 11.29 0.33 -3.51
CA ILE A 12 11.04 0.28 -2.07
C ILE A 12 12.31 0.75 -1.35
N LYS A 13 12.14 1.58 -0.32
CA LYS A 13 13.25 2.13 0.45
C LYS A 13 14.04 1.02 1.16
N ALA A 14 15.34 1.23 1.33
CA ALA A 14 16.17 0.38 2.19
C ALA A 14 15.64 0.37 3.64
N GLY A 15 15.79 -0.75 4.37
CA GLY A 15 15.30 -0.87 5.75
C GLY A 15 13.85 -1.33 5.87
N GLU A 16 13.09 -1.39 4.78
CA GLU A 16 11.70 -1.80 4.81
C GLU A 16 11.51 -3.31 4.94
N THR A 17 10.56 -3.73 5.77
CA THR A 17 10.12 -5.13 5.87
C THR A 17 8.62 -5.16 6.10
N PHE A 18 7.92 -5.88 5.23
CA PHE A 18 6.47 -6.05 5.28
C PHE A 18 5.99 -7.22 4.42
N PRO A 19 4.84 -7.85 4.79
CA PRO A 19 4.21 -8.85 3.95
C PRO A 19 3.59 -8.24 2.69
N SER A 20 3.23 -9.09 1.72
CA SER A 20 2.33 -8.73 0.62
C SER A 20 1.02 -8.15 1.17
N ARG A 21 0.31 -7.37 0.33
CA ARG A 21 -0.96 -6.70 0.66
C ARG A 21 -0.84 -5.60 1.71
N THR A 22 0.34 -5.00 1.85
CA THR A 22 0.59 -3.86 2.74
C THR A 22 0.37 -2.54 1.98
N PRO A 23 -0.40 -1.58 2.52
CA PRO A 23 -0.52 -0.24 1.93
C PRO A 23 0.83 0.50 1.94
N LEU A 24 1.16 1.16 0.84
CA LEU A 24 2.42 1.87 0.65
C LEU A 24 2.19 3.34 0.33
N MET A 25 3.08 4.19 0.81
CA MET A 25 3.13 5.63 0.54
C MET A 25 4.51 6.04 0.04
N PHE A 26 4.62 7.24 -0.53
CA PHE A 26 5.93 7.84 -0.82
C PHE A 26 6.71 8.06 0.48
N ASP A 27 8.02 7.84 0.45
CA ASP A 27 8.91 8.30 1.51
C ASP A 27 8.86 9.84 1.58
N ALA A 28 8.86 10.37 2.79
CA ALA A 28 8.88 11.80 3.06
C ALA A 28 10.18 12.48 2.62
N THR A 29 11.30 11.74 2.62
CA THR A 29 12.62 12.28 2.24
C THR A 29 12.93 12.02 0.77
N ASP A 30 12.55 10.85 0.27
CA ASP A 30 12.84 10.40 -1.08
C ASP A 30 11.57 9.94 -1.80
N THR A 31 10.87 10.89 -2.41
CA THR A 31 9.60 10.62 -3.10
C THR A 31 9.69 9.67 -4.31
N ALA A 32 10.90 9.25 -4.72
CA ALA A 32 11.09 8.21 -5.73
C ALA A 32 10.99 6.78 -5.16
N ALA A 33 10.96 6.64 -3.83
CA ALA A 33 10.85 5.37 -3.13
C ALA A 33 9.54 5.26 -2.33
N LEU A 34 9.11 4.02 -2.11
CA LEU A 34 7.93 3.70 -1.30
C LEU A 34 8.33 3.08 0.04
N VAL A 35 7.53 3.38 1.06
CA VAL A 35 7.61 2.88 2.43
C VAL A 35 6.23 2.38 2.88
N LYS A 36 6.16 1.70 4.03
CA LYS A 36 4.86 1.39 4.66
C LYS A 36 4.07 2.67 4.88
N TRP A 37 2.78 2.62 4.56
CA TRP A 37 1.88 3.70 4.89
C TRP A 37 1.71 3.86 6.41
N ASP A 38 1.72 5.11 6.86
CA ASP A 38 1.75 5.49 8.29
C ASP A 38 0.36 5.67 8.94
N GLY A 39 -0.72 5.57 8.17
CA GLY A 39 -2.08 5.82 8.65
C GLY A 39 -2.66 7.18 8.25
N THR A 40 -1.88 8.06 7.63
CA THR A 40 -2.34 9.39 7.20
C THR A 40 -3.34 9.30 6.03
N PRO A 41 -4.56 9.83 6.14
CA PRO A 41 -5.56 9.78 5.07
C PRO A 41 -5.05 10.32 3.73
N GLY A 42 -5.36 9.64 2.63
CA GLY A 42 -5.00 10.03 1.26
C GLY A 42 -3.52 9.92 0.93
N LYS A 43 -2.69 9.28 1.77
CA LYS A 43 -1.26 9.08 1.52
C LYS A 43 -0.90 7.69 0.99
N ALA A 44 -1.79 6.70 1.15
CA ALA A 44 -1.56 5.40 0.56
C ALA A 44 -1.81 5.47 -0.95
N ILE A 45 -0.82 5.11 -1.75
CA ILE A 45 -0.86 5.22 -3.21
C ILE A 45 -0.80 3.86 -3.92
N ALA A 46 -0.33 2.82 -3.23
CA ALA A 46 -0.22 1.48 -3.78
C ALA A 46 -0.39 0.42 -2.69
N VAL A 47 -0.55 -0.84 -3.10
CA VAL A 47 -0.54 -2.01 -2.22
C VAL A 47 0.59 -2.95 -2.65
N SER A 48 1.37 -3.49 -1.71
CA SER A 48 2.45 -4.43 -2.05
C SER A 48 1.87 -5.73 -2.66
N ALA A 49 2.45 -6.20 -3.77
CA ALA A 49 2.03 -7.47 -4.38
C ALA A 49 2.87 -8.66 -3.89
N ARG A 50 4.04 -8.40 -3.31
CA ARG A 50 4.97 -9.40 -2.78
C ARG A 50 5.42 -9.03 -1.38
N ASN A 51 5.92 -10.03 -0.66
CA ASN A 51 6.64 -9.81 0.58
C ASN A 51 7.93 -9.05 0.28
N VAL A 52 8.30 -8.14 1.17
CA VAL A 52 9.54 -7.39 1.13
C VAL A 52 10.28 -7.66 2.44
N THR A 53 11.55 -8.01 2.30
CA THR A 53 12.48 -8.18 3.43
C THR A 53 13.60 -7.18 3.28
N ASP A 54 14.08 -6.65 4.39
CA ASP A 54 15.18 -5.70 4.39
C ASP A 54 16.46 -6.38 3.86
N SER A 55 17.01 -5.82 2.79
CA SER A 55 18.27 -6.23 2.17
C SER A 55 19.42 -5.26 2.46
N GLY A 56 19.19 -4.22 3.27
CA GLY A 56 20.14 -3.12 3.49
C GLY A 56 20.30 -2.18 2.28
N SER A 57 19.46 -2.33 1.25
CA SER A 57 19.51 -1.55 0.02
C SER A 57 18.11 -1.32 -0.55
N GLU A 58 17.96 -0.32 -1.41
CA GLU A 58 16.73 -0.12 -2.15
C GLU A 58 16.48 -1.29 -3.09
N GLN A 59 15.21 -1.66 -3.23
CA GLN A 59 14.83 -2.82 -4.03
C GLN A 59 13.61 -2.51 -4.89
N VAL A 60 13.62 -3.02 -6.12
CA VAL A 60 12.45 -2.92 -7.00
C VAL A 60 11.51 -4.09 -6.72
N SER A 61 10.31 -3.78 -6.22
CA SER A 61 9.27 -4.77 -5.93
C SER A 61 8.04 -4.59 -6.81
N THR A 62 7.20 -5.62 -6.84
CA THR A 62 5.91 -5.57 -7.56
C THR A 62 4.85 -5.01 -6.64
N VAL A 63 4.08 -4.03 -7.12
CA VAL A 63 3.00 -3.37 -6.38
C VAL A 63 1.74 -3.30 -7.24
N TYR A 64 0.60 -3.09 -6.59
CA TYR A 64 -0.67 -2.76 -7.20
C TYR A 64 -0.90 -1.23 -7.08
N PRO A 65 -0.69 -0.45 -8.17
CA PRO A 65 -0.93 0.99 -8.17
C PRO A 65 -2.40 1.35 -8.43
N GLN A 66 -3.23 0.37 -8.81
CA GLN A 66 -4.65 0.53 -9.09
C GLN A 66 -5.37 -0.79 -8.80
N GLY A 67 -6.64 -0.70 -8.40
CA GLY A 67 -7.54 -1.83 -8.21
C GLY A 67 -8.39 -1.69 -6.97
N GLY A 68 -9.45 -2.50 -6.89
CA GLY A 68 -10.22 -2.66 -5.66
C GLY A 68 -9.69 -3.82 -4.83
N PHE A 69 -9.64 -3.68 -3.51
CA PHE A 69 -9.28 -4.75 -2.57
C PHE A 69 -10.32 -4.89 -1.47
N ARG A 70 -10.53 -6.13 -1.00
CA ARG A 70 -11.29 -6.37 0.23
C ARG A 70 -10.55 -5.77 1.41
N ILE A 71 -11.26 -5.06 2.28
CA ILE A 71 -10.68 -4.43 3.47
C ILE A 71 -10.01 -5.50 4.34
N GLY A 72 -10.65 -6.66 4.53
CA GLY A 72 -10.08 -7.77 5.30
C GLY A 72 -8.86 -8.47 4.68
N PHE A 73 -8.51 -8.19 3.42
CA PHE A 73 -7.35 -8.79 2.75
C PHE A 73 -6.09 -7.93 2.83
N VAL A 74 -6.24 -6.66 3.18
CA VAL A 74 -5.14 -5.71 3.30
C VAL A 74 -4.53 -5.81 4.71
N ASN A 75 -3.20 -5.81 4.78
CA ASN A 75 -2.45 -5.79 6.02
C ASN A 75 -2.32 -4.35 6.51
N TRP A 76 -3.29 -3.92 7.33
CA TRP A 76 -3.36 -2.57 7.87
C TRP A 76 -2.38 -2.36 9.04
N PRO A 77 -1.87 -1.14 9.25
CA PRO A 77 -1.23 -0.77 10.51
C PRO A 77 -2.19 -0.93 11.70
N ASP A 78 -1.70 -1.37 12.85
CA ASP A 78 -2.51 -1.62 14.06
C ASP A 78 -3.26 -0.38 14.56
N THR A 79 -2.74 0.82 14.24
CA THR A 79 -3.35 2.11 14.57
C THR A 79 -4.62 2.40 13.76
N VAL A 80 -4.87 1.70 12.66
CA VAL A 80 -5.99 1.94 11.72
C VAL A 80 -7.10 0.91 11.95
N THR A 81 -7.99 1.22 12.89
CA THR A 81 -8.99 0.25 13.38
C THR A 81 -10.36 0.37 12.74
N THR A 82 -10.71 1.51 12.15
CA THR A 82 -12.05 1.76 11.59
C THR A 82 -12.06 1.64 10.07
N ASP A 83 -13.15 1.11 9.51
CA ASP A 83 -13.27 1.00 8.05
C ASP A 83 -13.36 2.37 7.36
N LYS A 84 -13.84 3.40 8.07
CA LYS A 84 -13.75 4.79 7.59
C LYS A 84 -12.29 5.20 7.36
N ALA A 85 -11.39 4.92 8.31
CA ALA A 85 -9.97 5.25 8.17
C ALA A 85 -9.29 4.41 7.07
N LYS A 86 -9.65 3.12 6.97
CA LYS A 86 -9.14 2.22 5.91
C LYS A 86 -9.55 2.68 4.51
N ARG A 87 -10.81 3.05 4.30
CA ARG A 87 -11.28 3.67 3.04
C ARG A 87 -10.59 5.01 2.78
N ALA A 88 -10.38 5.81 3.83
CA ALA A 88 -9.74 7.11 3.73
C ALA A 88 -8.24 7.02 3.33
N ALA A 89 -7.59 5.88 3.52
CA ALA A 89 -6.18 5.67 3.18
C ALA A 89 -5.84 6.03 1.73
N PHE A 90 -6.73 5.63 0.80
CA PHE A 90 -6.51 5.72 -0.64
C PHE A 90 -7.30 6.85 -1.33
N LEU A 91 -7.84 7.81 -0.58
CA LEU A 91 -8.54 8.94 -1.20
C LEU A 91 -7.59 9.70 -2.15
N GLY A 92 -7.99 9.83 -3.42
CA GLY A 92 -7.17 10.45 -4.48
C GLY A 92 -6.23 9.47 -5.21
N SER A 93 -6.19 8.20 -4.81
CA SER A 93 -5.50 7.13 -5.52
C SER A 93 -6.45 6.39 -6.49
N ALA A 94 -5.86 5.64 -7.43
CA ALA A 94 -6.58 4.67 -8.26
C ALA A 94 -6.80 3.31 -7.56
N VAL A 95 -6.20 3.13 -6.37
CA VAL A 95 -6.52 2.04 -5.46
C VAL A 95 -7.73 2.41 -4.61
N TYR A 96 -8.58 1.44 -4.30
CA TYR A 96 -9.64 1.61 -3.31
C TYR A 96 -9.89 0.31 -2.56
N VAL A 97 -10.54 0.41 -1.41
CA VAL A 97 -10.88 -0.75 -0.58
C VAL A 97 -12.36 -0.73 -0.23
N ASP A 98 -13.01 -1.89 -0.32
CA ASP A 98 -14.34 -2.08 0.23
C ASP A 98 -14.61 -3.57 0.49
N ASP A 99 -15.52 -3.86 1.42
CA ASP A 99 -16.03 -5.20 1.70
C ASP A 99 -17.45 -5.41 1.13
N GLU A 100 -18.02 -4.40 0.47
CA GLU A 100 -19.32 -4.49 -0.20
C GLU A 100 -19.28 -5.38 -1.46
N TYR A 101 -20.30 -6.25 -1.58
CA TYR A 101 -20.59 -7.05 -2.77
C TYR A 101 -21.16 -6.17 -3.89
#